data_AF-A0A962KEM6-F1
#
_entry.id   AF-A0A962KEM6-F1
#
_cell.length_a   1.000
_cell.length_b   1.000
_cell.length_c   1.000
_cell.angle_alpha   90.00
_cell.angle_beta   90.00
_cell.angle_gamma   90.00
#
_symmetry.space_group_name_H-M   'P 1'
#
loop_
_entity.id
_entity.type
_entity.pdbx_description
1 polymer ?
#
loop_
_entity_poly.entity_id
_entity_poly.type
_entity_poly.pdbx_seq_one_letter_code
_entity_poly.pdbx_strand_id
1 'polypeptide(L)'
;MKQSIHFLSNKGLLAAVIASFACGQAIAEVAGRVTFVSGQVTAISNDGSKRVLNRGELLNSGERLETGTGRLQIRFTDGSLMSLQPNTVFGLDNY
;
A
#
# COMPACT_ATOMS: atom_id res chain seq x y z
N MET A 1 -45.73 0.72 -30.57
CA MET A 1 -44.47 0.21 -29.97
C MET A 1 -43.35 0.38 -30.99
N LYS A 2 -42.43 1.34 -30.79
CA LYS A 2 -41.13 1.39 -31.48
C LYS A 2 -40.15 2.02 -30.49
N GLN A 3 -39.33 1.19 -29.86
CA GLN A 3 -38.22 1.66 -29.04
C GLN A 3 -37.05 1.99 -29.96
N SER A 4 -36.70 3.28 -30.02
CA SER A 4 -35.50 3.74 -30.72
C SER A 4 -34.29 3.41 -29.85
N ILE A 5 -33.52 2.41 -30.28
CA ILE A 5 -32.24 2.06 -29.68
C ILE A 5 -31.22 3.08 -30.20
N HIS A 6 -30.73 3.97 -29.33
CA HIS A 6 -29.68 4.92 -29.67
C HIS A 6 -28.36 4.17 -29.85
N PHE A 7 -27.87 4.08 -31.08
CA PHE A 7 -26.52 3.59 -31.38
C PHE A 7 -25.49 4.63 -30.91
N LEU A 8 -24.62 4.26 -29.98
CA LEU A 8 -23.47 5.09 -29.60
C LEU A 8 -22.55 5.24 -30.81
N SER A 9 -22.26 6.47 -31.22
CA SER A 9 -21.32 6.78 -32.32
C SER A 9 -19.90 6.29 -32.02
N ASN A 10 -19.11 5.92 -33.04
CA ASN A 10 -17.69 5.54 -32.89
C ASN A 10 -16.85 6.59 -32.12
N LYS A 11 -17.24 7.87 -32.18
CA LYS A 11 -16.62 8.94 -31.38
C LYS A 11 -16.93 8.82 -29.88
N GLY A 12 -18.14 8.37 -29.54
CA GLY A 12 -18.53 8.04 -28.16
C GLY A 12 -17.82 6.80 -27.63
N LEU A 13 -17.53 5.83 -28.51
CA LEU A 13 -16.76 4.64 -28.15
C LEU A 13 -15.28 4.98 -27.87
N LEU A 14 -14.67 5.89 -28.64
CA LEU A 14 -13.33 6.41 -28.33
C LEU A 14 -13.28 7.20 -27.01
N ALA A 15 -14.28 8.04 -26.74
CA ALA A 15 -14.33 8.84 -25.52
C ALA A 15 -14.45 7.97 -24.24
N ALA A 16 -15.19 6.85 -24.32
CA ALA A 16 -15.38 5.93 -23.19
C ALA A 16 -14.10 5.15 -22.82
N VAL A 17 -13.25 4.83 -23.80
CA VAL A 17 -11.97 4.13 -23.57
C VAL A 17 -10.93 5.03 -22.90
N ILE A 18 -10.94 6.33 -23.21
CA ILE A 18 -10.00 7.29 -22.59
C ILE A 18 -10.39 7.58 -21.13
N ALA A 19 -11.69 7.68 -20.83
CA ALA A 19 -12.18 7.95 -19.48
C ALA A 19 -11.88 6.81 -18.48
N SER A 20 -11.74 5.58 -18.95
CA SER A 20 -11.49 4.41 -18.09
C SER A 20 -10.01 4.26 -17.67
N PHE A 21 -9.08 4.95 -18.35
CA PHE A 21 -7.66 5.00 -17.95
C PHE A 21 -7.31 6.09 -16.93
N ALA A 22 -8.26 6.97 -16.60
CA ALA A 22 -8.05 8.08 -15.66
C ALA A 22 -8.27 7.69 -14.18
N CYS A 23 -8.49 6.41 -13.88
CA CYS A 23 -8.58 5.95 -12.49
C CYS A 23 -7.18 6.01 -11.88
N GLY A 24 -6.90 7.08 -11.13
CA GLY A 24 -5.60 7.35 -10.52
C GLY A 24 -5.13 6.16 -9.68
N GLN A 25 -3.98 5.60 -10.01
CA GLN A 25 -3.32 4.64 -9.15
C GLN A 25 -2.73 5.40 -7.98
N ALA A 26 -3.34 5.26 -6.80
CA ALA A 26 -2.73 5.76 -5.56
C ALA A 26 -1.51 4.88 -5.26
N ILE A 27 -0.32 5.37 -5.62
CA ILE A 27 0.94 4.75 -5.22
C ILE A 27 1.13 5.11 -3.74
N ALA A 28 1.20 4.09 -2.88
CA ALA A 28 1.54 4.30 -1.48
C ALA A 28 2.97 4.86 -1.38
N GLU A 29 3.15 5.94 -0.63
CA GLU A 29 4.46 6.55 -0.40
C GLU A 29 5.35 5.61 0.41
N VAL A 30 6.65 5.60 0.14
CA VAL A 30 7.62 4.82 0.93
C VAL A 30 7.86 5.55 2.25
N ALA A 31 7.41 4.98 3.36
CA ALA A 31 7.65 5.51 4.71
C ALA A 31 9.07 5.17 5.21
N GLY A 32 9.64 4.04 4.78
CA GLY A 32 10.96 3.63 5.24
C GLY A 32 11.42 2.28 4.72
N ARG A 33 12.51 1.78 5.33
CA ARG A 33 13.13 0.49 5.02
C ARG A 33 13.43 -0.30 6.28
N VAL A 34 13.22 -1.62 6.20
CA VAL A 34 13.61 -2.56 7.26
C VAL A 34 15.13 -2.69 7.31
N THR A 35 15.74 -2.28 8.42
CA THR A 35 17.19 -2.42 8.65
C THR A 35 17.53 -3.68 9.42
N PHE A 36 16.62 -4.17 10.27
CA PHE A 36 16.76 -5.41 11.00
C PHE A 36 15.38 -6.06 11.20
N VAL A 37 15.33 -7.38 11.14
CA VAL A 37 14.15 -8.17 11.51
C VAL A 37 14.59 -9.48 12.14
N SER A 38 13.87 -9.92 13.15
CA SER A 38 14.06 -11.22 13.80
C SER A 38 12.70 -11.78 14.20
N GLY A 39 12.49 -13.08 14.01
CA GLY A 39 11.18 -13.69 14.17
C GLY A 39 10.22 -13.32 13.03
N GLN A 40 8.92 -13.54 13.23
CA GLN A 40 7.91 -13.30 12.22
C GLN A 40 7.24 -11.94 12.45
N VAL A 41 7.54 -11.00 11.56
CA VAL A 41 6.94 -9.65 11.54
C VAL A 41 6.15 -9.51 10.25
N THR A 42 4.95 -8.94 10.33
CA THR A 42 4.03 -8.82 9.20
C THR A 42 3.68 -7.35 8.95
N ALA A 43 3.72 -6.91 7.70
CA ALA A 43 3.11 -5.66 7.27
C ALA A 43 1.73 -5.95 6.67
N ILE A 44 0.78 -5.10 7.01
CA ILE A 44 -0.62 -5.21 6.61
C ILE A 44 -0.97 -3.91 5.91
N SER A 45 -1.18 -4.00 4.60
CA SER A 45 -1.53 -2.86 3.76
C SER A 45 -3.00 -2.44 3.97
N ASN A 46 -3.36 -1.24 3.51
CA ASN A 46 -4.73 -0.70 3.65
C ASN A 46 -5.82 -1.54 2.94
N ASP A 47 -5.44 -2.33 1.94
CA ASP A 47 -6.31 -3.29 1.26
C ASP A 47 -6.52 -4.59 2.06
N GLY A 48 -5.87 -4.75 3.21
CA GLY A 48 -5.87 -5.94 4.04
C GLY A 48 -4.85 -7.00 3.63
N SER A 49 -4.09 -6.78 2.56
CA SER A 49 -3.02 -7.68 2.12
C SER A 49 -1.94 -7.76 3.19
N LYS A 50 -1.49 -8.99 3.49
CA LYS A 50 -0.46 -9.24 4.50
C LYS A 50 0.80 -9.78 3.85
N ARG A 51 1.96 -9.27 4.27
CA ARG A 51 3.28 -9.76 3.84
C ARG A 51 4.24 -9.88 5.01
N VAL A 52 5.05 -10.94 5.01
CA VAL A 52 6.10 -11.14 6.00
C VAL A 52 7.27 -10.24 5.66
N LEU A 53 7.75 -9.48 6.64
CA LEU A 53 8.83 -8.54 6.47
C LEU A 53 10.21 -9.21 6.54
N ASN A 54 11.05 -8.85 5.58
CA ASN A 54 12.45 -9.23 5.49
C ASN A 54 13.37 -8.01 5.59
N ARG A 55 14.65 -8.22 5.95
CA ARG A 55 15.64 -7.14 5.94
C ARG A 55 15.74 -6.55 4.53
N GLY A 56 15.72 -5.22 4.46
CA GLY A 56 15.85 -4.47 3.22
C GLY A 56 14.53 -4.21 2.51
N GLU A 57 13.41 -4.80 2.93
CA GLU A 57 12.11 -4.45 2.36
C GLU A 57 11.73 -3.01 2.66
N LEU A 58 10.96 -2.44 1.72
CA LEU A 58 10.34 -1.15 1.87
C LEU A 58 9.09 -1.28 2.73
N LEU A 59 8.79 -0.22 3.45
CA LEU A 59 7.56 -0.03 4.21
C LEU A 59 6.84 1.15 3.59
N ASN A 60 5.55 1.00 3.39
CA ASN A 60 4.75 2.02 2.75
C ASN A 60 3.85 2.71 3.77
N SER A 61 3.61 4.00 3.57
CA SER A 61 2.66 4.74 4.37
C SER A 61 1.25 4.18 4.18
N GLY A 62 0.48 4.17 5.26
CA GLY A 62 -0.78 3.46 5.40
C GLY A 62 -0.63 1.99 5.79
N GLU A 63 0.57 1.41 5.87
CA GLU A 63 0.74 0.04 6.37
C GLU A 63 0.69 -0.03 7.90
N ARG A 64 0.23 -1.17 8.41
CA ARG A 64 0.26 -1.53 9.81
C ARG A 64 1.21 -2.69 10.04
N LEU A 65 2.16 -2.51 10.94
CA LEU A 65 3.19 -3.49 11.26
C LEU A 65 2.80 -4.25 12.53
N GLU A 66 2.87 -5.58 12.48
CA GLU A 66 2.65 -6.47 13.61
C GLU A 66 3.91 -7.29 13.86
N THR A 67 4.51 -7.16 15.06
CA THR A 67 5.76 -7.86 15.37
C THR A 67 5.59 -9.26 15.95
N GLY A 68 4.41 -9.64 16.47
CA GLY A 68 4.21 -10.94 17.11
C GLY A 68 5.28 -11.20 18.19
N THR A 69 5.98 -12.34 18.14
CA THR A 69 7.13 -12.58 19.05
C THR A 69 8.47 -11.99 18.55
N GLY A 70 8.45 -11.37 17.36
CA GLY A 70 9.61 -10.83 16.67
C GLY A 70 10.02 -9.42 17.06
N ARG A 71 11.07 -8.93 16.41
CA ARG A 71 11.61 -7.58 16.54
C ARG A 71 11.83 -6.99 15.16
N LEU A 72 11.61 -5.69 15.05
CA LEU A 72 11.80 -4.95 13.80
C LEU A 72 12.60 -3.69 14.07
N GLN A 73 13.53 -3.36 13.19
CA GLN A 73 14.15 -2.03 13.14
C GLN A 73 13.90 -1.41 11.77
N ILE A 74 13.50 -0.15 11.80
CA ILE A 74 13.10 0.64 10.64
C ILE A 74 14.05 1.83 10.54
N ARG A 75 14.49 2.14 9.33
CA ARG A 75 15.04 3.45 8.96
C ARG A 75 14.00 4.18 8.13
N PHE A 76 13.49 5.29 8.66
CA PHE A 76 12.55 6.14 7.95
C PHE A 76 13.26 6.98 6.88
N THR A 77 12.48 7.54 5.95
CA THR A 77 12.98 8.41 4.88
C THR A 77 13.59 9.71 5.39
N ASP A 78 13.16 10.20 6.57
CA ASP A 78 13.76 11.34 7.28
C ASP A 78 15.13 11.04 7.92
N GLY A 79 15.60 9.78 7.84
CA GLY A 79 16.86 9.31 8.39
C GLY A 79 16.79 8.81 9.83
N SER A 80 15.65 8.98 10.51
CA SER A 80 15.42 8.48 11.86
C SER A 80 15.38 6.94 11.91
N LEU A 81 15.62 6.40 13.10
CA LEU A 81 15.60 4.96 13.36
C LEU A 81 14.58 4.65 14.45
N MET A 82 13.80 3.60 14.24
CA MET A 82 12.86 3.09 15.24
C MET A 82 13.02 1.58 15.40
N SER A 83 12.98 1.13 16.64
CA SER A 83 12.92 -0.29 17.00
C SER A 83 11.52 -0.59 17.52
N LEU A 84 10.91 -1.63 16.98
CA LEU A 84 9.68 -2.21 17.49
C LEU A 84 9.97 -3.52 18.21
N GLN A 85 9.39 -3.64 19.40
CA GLN A 85 9.62 -4.74 20.31
C GLN A 85 8.61 -5.86 20.02
N PRO A 86 8.76 -7.04 20.61
CA PRO A 86 7.72 -8.07 20.52
C PRO A 86 6.36 -7.55 21.01
N ASN A 87 5.30 -8.11 20.44
CA ASN A 87 3.89 -7.85 20.72
C ASN A 87 3.50 -6.38 20.50
N THR A 88 4.10 -5.76 19.48
CA THR A 88 3.84 -4.38 19.09
C THR A 88 3.02 -4.33 17.81
N VAL A 89 2.04 -3.42 17.79
CA VAL A 89 1.35 -2.99 16.58
C VAL A 89 1.68 -1.54 16.33
N PHE A 90 2.16 -1.22 15.13
CA PHE A 90 2.60 0.13 14.77
C PHE A 90 1.98 0.54 13.44
N GLY A 91 1.36 1.72 13.38
CA GLY A 91 0.81 2.30 12.16
C GLY A 91 1.82 3.24 11.50
N LEU A 92 1.99 3.11 10.18
CA LEU A 92 2.73 4.06 9.37
C LEU A 92 1.76 5.09 8.82
N ASP A 93 1.24 5.98 9.67
CA ASP A 93 0.20 6.93 9.27
C ASP A 93 0.75 7.99 8.28
N ASN A 94 -0.09 8.41 7.33
CA ASN A 94 0.17 9.59 6.51
C ASN A 94 -0.21 10.84 7.32
N TYR A 95 0.74 11.74 7.57
CA TYR A 95 0.49 13.07 8.14
C TYR A 95 0.73 14.15 7.10
#